data_AF-A0A3C0NAW5-F1
#
_entry.id   AF-A0A3C0NAW5-F1
#
_cell.length_a   1.000
_cell.length_b   1.000
_cell.length_c   1.000
_cell.angle_alpha   90.00
_cell.angle_beta   90.00
_cell.angle_gamma   90.00
#
_symmetry.space_group_name_H-M   'P 1'
#
loop_
_entity.id
_entity.type
_entity.pdbx_description
1 polymer ?
#
loop_
_entity_poly.entity_id
_entity_poly.type
_entity_poly.pdbx_seq_one_letter_code
_entity_poly.pdbx_strand_id
1 'polypeptide(L)'
;EITYGLERLTMYLQNVDAITKIRWNDRVSYGDVHLQGEVEQCTYNFEASNPDLLFTLFGLYEQEAQQLLERGLVLPSLDYVLKCSHTFNLLDARGVISVTERTRYIGRIRNLARRVAQLYLQQREALGFPLNKLEQSERVPV
;
A
#
# COMPACT_ATOMS: atom_id res chain seq x y z
N GLU A 1 3.18 13.95 7.74
CA GLU A 1 2.43 12.70 7.98
C GLU A 1 2.62 12.31 9.44
N ILE A 2 1.53 11.99 10.15
CA ILE A 2 1.57 11.43 11.51
C ILE A 2 0.92 10.05 11.41
N THR A 3 1.64 8.99 11.80
CA THR A 3 1.19 7.60 11.67
C THR A 3 1.03 6.97 13.05
N TYR A 4 -0.19 6.61 13.42
CA TYR A 4 -0.51 5.99 14.71
C TYR A 4 -0.57 4.47 14.60
N GLY A 5 0.16 3.76 15.46
CA GLY A 5 -0.05 2.33 15.67
C GLY A 5 -1.25 2.11 16.58
N LEU A 6 -2.45 2.04 16.00
CA LEU A 6 -3.73 2.01 16.72
C LEU A 6 -3.79 0.86 17.73
N GLU A 7 -3.32 -0.32 17.35
CA GLU A 7 -3.36 -1.52 18.19
C GLU A 7 -2.45 -1.34 19.41
N ARG A 8 -1.25 -0.79 19.23
CA ARG A 8 -0.31 -0.55 20.34
C ARG A 8 -0.84 0.52 21.30
N LEU A 9 -1.43 1.60 20.79
CA LEU A 9 -2.07 2.62 21.61
C LEU A 9 -3.26 2.03 22.39
N THR A 10 -4.07 1.22 21.72
CA THR A 10 -5.23 0.59 22.34
C THR A 10 -4.83 -0.43 23.41
N MET A 11 -3.77 -1.21 23.19
CA MET A 11 -3.20 -2.09 24.20
C MET A 11 -2.81 -1.32 25.47
N TYR A 12 -2.18 -0.16 25.32
CA TYR A 12 -1.81 0.70 26.44
C TYR A 12 -3.06 1.23 27.17
N LEU A 13 -4.05 1.75 26.43
CA LEU A 13 -5.28 2.31 27.00
C LEU A 13 -6.15 1.25 27.71
N GLN A 14 -6.16 0.02 27.20
CA GLN A 14 -6.93 -1.09 27.77
C GLN A 14 -6.12 -1.94 28.75
N ASN A 15 -4.84 -1.60 28.97
CA ASN A 15 -3.91 -2.32 29.83
C ASN A 15 -3.84 -3.83 29.54
N VAL A 16 -3.69 -4.19 28.25
CA VAL A 16 -3.54 -5.58 27.79
C VAL A 16 -2.15 -5.82 27.19
N ASP A 17 -1.64 -7.04 27.35
CA ASP A 17 -0.30 -7.48 26.96
C ASP A 17 -0.22 -8.10 25.55
N ALA A 18 -1.38 -8.40 24.94
CA ALA A 18 -1.47 -9.01 23.61
C ALA A 18 -2.53 -8.33 22.74
N ILE A 19 -2.21 -8.17 21.45
CA ILE A 19 -3.11 -7.57 20.45
C ILE A 19 -4.46 -8.31 20.38
N THR A 20 -4.45 -9.64 20.50
CA THR A 20 -5.66 -10.47 20.44
C THR A 20 -6.62 -10.21 21.60
N LYS A 21 -6.13 -9.68 22.72
CA LYS A 21 -6.93 -9.37 23.91
C LYS A 21 -7.55 -7.97 23.87
N ILE A 22 -7.25 -7.16 22.86
CA ILE A 22 -7.89 -5.86 22.69
C ILE A 22 -9.40 -6.07 22.56
N ARG A 23 -10.20 -5.37 23.37
CA ARG A 23 -11.65 -5.27 23.18
C ARG A 23 -11.92 -4.43 21.94
N TRP A 24 -12.43 -5.07 20.89
CA TRP A 24 -12.82 -4.41 19.65
C TRP A 24 -14.13 -3.63 19.84
N ASN A 25 -15.05 -4.21 20.61
CA ASN A 25 -16.24 -3.55 21.13
C ASN A 25 -16.64 -4.17 22.48
N ASP A 26 -17.88 -3.96 22.91
CA ASP A 26 -18.34 -4.48 24.20
C ASP A 26 -18.45 -6.01 24.31
N ARG A 27 -18.44 -6.73 23.19
CA ARG A 27 -18.73 -8.16 23.12
C ARG A 27 -17.64 -9.01 22.50
N VAL A 28 -16.85 -8.45 21.58
CA VAL A 28 -15.81 -9.19 20.83
C VAL A 28 -14.43 -8.58 21.03
N SER A 29 -13.43 -9.45 21.04
CA SER A 29 -12.02 -9.09 21.04
C SER A 29 -11.47 -8.96 19.61
N TYR A 30 -10.32 -8.32 19.46
CA TYR A 30 -9.56 -8.27 18.21
C TYR A 30 -9.19 -9.68 17.75
N GLY A 31 -8.88 -10.58 18.69
CA GLY A 31 -8.59 -11.98 18.39
C GLY A 31 -9.78 -12.68 17.72
N ASP A 32 -11.00 -12.45 18.21
CA ASP A 32 -12.22 -13.04 17.63
C ASP A 32 -12.45 -12.62 16.17
N VAL A 33 -12.00 -11.42 15.80
CA VAL A 33 -12.21 -10.84 14.46
C VAL A 33 -11.06 -11.19 13.51
N HIS A 34 -9.81 -11.07 13.97
CA HIS A 34 -8.65 -11.04 13.07
C HIS A 34 -7.68 -12.21 13.22
N LEU A 35 -7.67 -12.94 14.35
CA LEU A 35 -6.63 -13.95 14.59
C LEU A 35 -6.59 -15.02 13.51
N GLN A 36 -7.76 -15.54 13.10
CA GLN A 36 -7.83 -16.54 12.03
C GLN A 36 -7.32 -16.00 10.70
N GLY A 37 -7.69 -14.76 10.34
CA GLY A 37 -7.20 -14.10 9.14
C GLY A 37 -5.68 -13.88 9.14
N GLU A 38 -5.10 -13.51 10.29
CA GLU A 38 -3.65 -13.36 10.45
C GLU A 38 -2.91 -14.68 10.28
N VAL A 39 -3.46 -15.78 10.83
CA VAL A 39 -2.89 -17.12 10.64
C VAL A 39 -2.90 -17.51 9.16
N GLU A 40 -4.05 -17.38 8.50
CA GLU A 40 -4.19 -17.71 7.08
C GLU A 40 -3.29 -16.85 6.20
N GLN A 41 -3.23 -15.54 6.46
CA GLN A 41 -2.39 -14.62 5.70
C GLN A 41 -0.90 -14.90 5.91
N CYS A 42 -0.47 -15.22 7.14
CA CYS A 42 0.90 -15.66 7.40
C CYS A 42 1.23 -16.94 6.62
N THR A 43 0.38 -17.96 6.71
CA THR A 43 0.57 -19.21 5.95
C THR A 43 0.65 -18.94 4.44
N TYR A 44 -0.20 -18.08 3.89
CA TYR A 44 -0.13 -17.71 2.49
C TYR A 44 1.17 -17.00 2.13
N ASN A 45 1.55 -15.96 2.90
CA ASN A 45 2.71 -15.13 2.60
C ASN A 45 4.01 -15.93 2.61
N PHE A 46 4.19 -16.82 3.60
CA PHE A 46 5.46 -17.52 3.82
C PHE A 46 5.53 -18.90 3.17
N GLU A 47 4.40 -19.58 2.99
CA GLU A 47 4.39 -21.01 2.61
C GLU A 47 3.59 -21.27 1.33
N ALA A 48 2.31 -20.89 1.31
CA ALA A 48 1.35 -21.34 0.30
C ALA A 48 1.29 -20.49 -0.98
N SER A 49 1.83 -19.28 -0.98
CA SER A 49 1.86 -18.45 -2.19
C SER A 49 2.77 -19.05 -3.27
N ASN A 50 2.34 -18.92 -4.53
CA ASN A 50 3.06 -19.43 -5.70
C ASN A 50 4.00 -18.34 -6.26
N PRO A 51 5.33 -18.49 -6.16
CA PRO A 51 6.30 -17.52 -6.67
C PRO A 51 6.19 -17.23 -8.16
N ASP A 52 5.99 -18.25 -9.00
CA ASP A 52 5.95 -18.10 -10.46
C ASP A 52 4.73 -17.28 -10.91
N LEU A 53 3.59 -17.52 -10.26
CA LEU A 53 2.40 -16.71 -10.44
C LEU A 53 2.65 -15.26 -10.03
N LEU A 54 3.27 -15.04 -8.86
CA LEU A 54 3.55 -13.68 -8.37
C LEU A 54 4.54 -12.92 -9.28
N PHE A 55 5.57 -13.59 -9.82
CA PHE A 55 6.45 -12.99 -10.83
C PHE A 55 5.70 -12.60 -12.10
N THR A 56 4.79 -13.46 -12.55
CA THR A 56 3.94 -13.19 -13.72
C THR A 56 3.03 -11.99 -13.46
N LEU A 57 2.34 -11.96 -12.31
CA LEU A 57 1.46 -10.86 -11.91
C LEU A 57 2.23 -9.54 -11.80
N PHE A 58 3.43 -9.54 -11.20
CA PHE A 58 4.26 -8.34 -11.15
C PHE A 58 4.55 -7.79 -12.56
N GLY A 59 4.96 -8.67 -13.48
CA GLY A 59 5.24 -8.26 -14.87
C GLY A 59 4.01 -7.69 -15.57
N LEU A 60 2.86 -8.35 -15.43
CA LEU A 60 1.59 -7.89 -16.01
C LEU A 60 1.14 -6.55 -15.42
N TYR A 61 1.25 -6.38 -14.11
CA TYR A 61 0.88 -5.13 -13.44
C TYR A 61 1.80 -3.97 -13.81
N GLU A 62 3.10 -4.22 -13.93
CA GLU A 62 4.04 -3.20 -14.39
C GLU A 62 3.73 -2.77 -15.83
N GLN A 63 3.48 -3.74 -16.72
CA GLN A 63 3.13 -3.46 -18.10
C GLN A 63 1.85 -2.61 -18.19
N GLU A 64 0.81 -2.98 -17.45
CA GLU A 64 -0.46 -2.24 -17.44
C GLU A 64 -0.27 -0.82 -16.88
N ALA A 65 0.50 -0.66 -15.79
CA ALA A 65 0.84 0.67 -15.25
C ALA A 65 1.51 1.57 -16.31
N GLN A 66 2.43 1.01 -17.11
CA GLN A 66 3.11 1.74 -18.18
C GLN A 66 2.15 2.13 -19.32
N GLN A 67 1.28 1.22 -19.76
CA GLN A 67 0.29 1.52 -20.80
C GLN A 67 -0.70 2.60 -20.35
N LEU A 68 -1.14 2.56 -19.09
CA LEU A 68 -2.04 3.57 -18.52
C LEU A 68 -1.34 4.95 -18.39
N LEU A 69 -0.04 4.96 -18.06
CA LEU A 69 0.76 6.18 -18.02
C LEU A 69 0.85 6.84 -19.39
N GLU A 70 1.05 6.04 -20.44
CA GLU A 70 1.09 6.54 -21.83
C GLU A 70 -0.26 7.10 -22.29
N ARG A 71 -1.37 6.57 -21.75
CA ARG A 71 -2.72 7.08 -22.01
C ARG A 71 -3.12 8.29 -21.16
N GLY A 72 -2.25 8.75 -20.26
CA GLY A 72 -2.55 9.88 -19.38
C GLY A 72 -3.50 9.54 -18.22
N LEU A 73 -3.70 8.26 -17.90
CA LEU A 73 -4.65 7.81 -16.88
C LEU A 73 -4.00 7.65 -15.49
N VAL A 74 -3.88 8.78 -14.78
CA VAL A 74 -3.12 8.88 -13.51
C VAL A 74 -3.57 7.91 -12.42
N LEU A 75 -4.84 7.95 -12.02
CA LEU A 75 -5.32 7.15 -10.87
C LEU A 75 -5.28 5.65 -11.17
N PRO A 76 -5.72 5.16 -12.35
CA PRO A 76 -5.52 3.76 -12.72
C PRO A 76 -4.05 3.36 -12.72
N SER A 77 -3.13 4.20 -13.22
CA SER A 77 -1.70 3.90 -13.13
C SER A 77 -1.21 3.75 -11.69
N LEU A 78 -1.69 4.60 -10.76
CA LEU A 78 -1.36 4.49 -9.34
C LEU A 78 -1.81 3.15 -8.74
N ASP A 79 -3.02 2.71 -9.05
CA ASP A 79 -3.55 1.43 -8.56
C ASP A 79 -2.66 0.25 -8.98
N TYR A 80 -2.17 0.24 -10.22
CA TYR A 80 -1.27 -0.81 -10.68
C TYR A 80 0.13 -0.71 -10.07
N VAL A 81 0.61 0.49 -9.72
CA VAL A 81 1.84 0.65 -8.92
C VAL A 81 1.68 0.05 -7.52
N LEU A 82 0.52 0.25 -6.88
CA LEU A 82 0.21 -0.37 -5.58
C LEU A 82 0.15 -1.90 -5.68
N LYS A 83 -0.46 -2.43 -6.75
CA LYS A 83 -0.46 -3.88 -7.03
C LYS A 83 0.96 -4.43 -7.21
N CYS A 84 1.83 -3.73 -7.93
CA CYS A 84 3.25 -4.09 -8.05
C CYS A 84 3.93 -4.10 -6.66
N SER A 85 3.72 -3.07 -5.86
CA SER A 85 4.31 -2.97 -4.51
C SER A 85 3.86 -4.12 -3.60
N HIS A 86 2.56 -4.45 -3.60
CA HIS A 86 2.04 -5.53 -2.80
C HIS A 86 2.55 -6.90 -3.28
N THR A 87 2.54 -7.14 -4.59
CA THR A 87 3.06 -8.38 -5.19
C THR A 87 4.55 -8.58 -4.88
N PHE A 88 5.33 -7.49 -4.91
CA PHE A 88 6.73 -7.52 -4.48
C PHE A 88 6.88 -7.90 -3.00
N ASN A 89 6.05 -7.36 -2.11
CA ASN A 89 6.10 -7.73 -0.69
C ASN A 89 5.80 -9.23 -0.47
N LEU A 90 4.89 -9.82 -1.25
CA LEU A 90 4.62 -11.26 -1.20
C LEU A 90 5.84 -12.07 -1.67
N LEU A 91 6.49 -11.66 -2.76
CA LEU A 91 7.72 -12.29 -3.24
C LEU A 91 8.87 -12.17 -2.23
N ASP A 92 9.02 -11.01 -1.57
CA ASP A 92 10.03 -10.76 -0.53
C ASP A 92 9.76 -11.65 0.70
N ALA A 93 8.51 -11.71 1.17
CA ALA A 93 8.09 -12.57 2.28
C ALA A 93 8.31 -14.06 1.98
N ARG A 94 8.06 -14.49 0.73
CA ARG A 94 8.26 -15.86 0.29
C ARG A 94 9.74 -16.29 0.25
N GLY A 95 10.66 -15.33 0.32
CA GLY A 95 12.11 -15.57 0.37
C GLY A 95 12.74 -15.90 -0.99
N VAL A 96 12.05 -15.63 -2.10
CA VAL A 96 12.51 -15.96 -3.46
C VAL A 96 13.29 -14.83 -4.14
N ILE A 97 13.40 -13.67 -3.50
CA ILE A 97 14.09 -12.48 -4.01
C ILE A 97 15.46 -12.34 -3.33
N SER A 98 16.53 -12.35 -4.11
CA SER A 98 17.88 -12.03 -3.59
C SER A 98 18.00 -10.53 -3.25
N VAL A 99 18.99 -10.17 -2.42
CA VAL A 99 19.26 -8.76 -2.06
C VAL A 99 19.45 -7.86 -3.30
N THR A 100 20.15 -8.36 -4.32
CA THR A 100 20.38 -7.66 -5.58
C THR A 100 19.07 -7.46 -6.35
N GLU A 101 18.23 -8.49 -6.43
CA GLU A 101 16.92 -8.41 -7.09
C GLU A 101 15.97 -7.48 -6.34
N ARG A 102 16.01 -7.49 -5.00
CA ARG A 102 15.20 -6.60 -4.15
C ARG A 102 15.40 -5.14 -4.54
N THR A 103 16.66 -4.73 -4.69
CA THR A 103 17.01 -3.37 -5.11
C THR A 103 16.49 -3.05 -6.51
N ARG A 104 16.55 -4.01 -7.43
CA ARG A 104 16.02 -3.86 -8.80
C ARG A 104 14.50 -3.67 -8.81
N TYR A 105 13.75 -4.49 -8.07
CA TYR A 105 12.29 -4.40 -7.99
C TYR A 105 11.83 -3.09 -7.35
N ILE A 106 12.48 -2.66 -6.25
CA ILE A 106 12.22 -1.36 -5.62
C ILE A 106 12.49 -0.22 -6.61
N GLY A 107 13.57 -0.29 -7.39
CA GLY A 107 13.89 0.68 -8.43
C GLY A 107 12.80 0.79 -9.50
N ARG A 108 12.26 -0.35 -9.96
CA ARG A 108 11.15 -0.41 -10.93
C ARG A 108 9.88 0.24 -10.39
N ILE A 109 9.43 -0.15 -9.20
CA ILE A 109 8.23 0.41 -8.55
C ILE A 109 8.40 1.93 -8.34
N ARG A 110 9.55 2.37 -7.84
CA ARG A 110 9.86 3.79 -7.63
C ARG A 110 9.83 4.59 -8.93
N ASN A 111 10.32 4.02 -10.04
CA ASN A 111 10.27 4.69 -11.34
C ASN A 111 8.82 4.93 -11.79
N LEU A 112 7.96 3.91 -11.67
CA LEU A 112 6.55 4.04 -12.00
C LEU A 112 5.87 5.10 -11.12
N ALA A 113 6.04 5.03 -9.80
CA ALA A 113 5.47 5.99 -8.86
C ALA A 113 5.90 7.44 -9.19
N ARG A 114 7.18 7.65 -9.54
CA ARG A 114 7.68 8.95 -9.98
C ARG A 114 6.98 9.45 -11.25
N ARG A 115 6.81 8.58 -12.26
CA ARG A 115 6.10 8.92 -13.51
C ARG A 115 4.63 9.26 -13.23
N VAL A 116 3.97 8.52 -12.35
CA VAL A 116 2.59 8.81 -11.90
C VAL A 116 2.51 10.18 -11.24
N ALA A 117 3.44 10.50 -10.33
CA ALA A 117 3.48 11.81 -9.66
C ALA A 117 3.70 12.97 -10.65
N GLN A 118 4.59 12.80 -11.63
CA GLN A 118 4.82 13.78 -12.68
C GLN A 118 3.57 14.00 -13.54
N LEU A 119 2.92 12.91 -13.96
CA LEU A 119 1.70 12.97 -14.75
C LEU A 119 0.53 13.59 -13.95
N TYR A 120 0.43 13.29 -12.65
CA TYR A 120 -0.52 13.93 -11.76
C TYR A 120 -0.31 15.44 -11.72
N LEU A 121 0.94 15.90 -11.54
CA LEU A 121 1.26 17.33 -11.52
C LEU A 121 0.86 18.01 -12.84
N GLN A 122 1.21 17.42 -13.99
CA GLN A 122 0.83 17.93 -15.31
C GLN A 122 -0.70 18.00 -15.47
N GLN A 123 -1.42 16.96 -15.02
CA GLN A 123 -2.88 16.96 -15.02
C GLN A 123 -3.45 18.08 -14.14
N ARG A 124 -2.87 18.34 -12.96
CA ARG A 124 -3.31 19.44 -12.09
C ARG A 124 -3.04 20.80 -12.72
N GLU A 125 -1.90 20.98 -13.36
CA GLU A 125 -1.55 22.20 -14.08
C GLU A 125 -2.51 22.47 -15.25
N ALA A 126 -2.82 21.44 -16.06
CA ALA A 126 -3.79 21.54 -17.15
C ALA A 126 -5.21 21.88 -16.67
N LEU A 127 -5.56 21.50 -15.45
CA LEU A 127 -6.81 21.85 -14.79
C LEU A 127 -6.77 23.21 -14.06
N GLY A 128 -5.65 23.94 -14.14
CA GLY A 128 -5.48 25.24 -13.47
C GLY A 128 -5.39 25.15 -11.95
N PHE A 129 -4.81 24.07 -11.41
CA PHE A 129 -4.62 23.81 -9.98
C PHE A 129 -5.90 24.02 -9.14
N PRO A 130 -6.97 23.24 -9.38
CA PRO A 130 -8.28 23.48 -8.76
C PRO A 130 -8.26 23.36 -7.22
N LEU A 131 -7.28 22.67 -6.65
CA LEU A 131 -7.13 22.48 -5.20
C LEU A 131 -6.56 23.70 -4.47
N ASN A 132 -5.92 24.65 -5.17
CA ASN A 132 -5.41 25.88 -4.54
C ASN A 132 -6.55 26.77 -4.01
N LYS A 133 -7.80 26.51 -4.42
CA LYS A 133 -8.99 27.17 -3.86
C LYS A 133 -9.26 26.76 -2.40
N LEU A 134 -8.80 25.59 -1.97
CA LEU A 134 -8.96 25.12 -0.59
C LEU A 134 -8.09 25.93 0.38
N GLU A 135 -6.86 26.30 -0.02
CA GLU A 135 -5.97 27.14 0.80
C GLU A 135 -6.53 28.55 1.04
N GLN A 136 -7.35 29.07 0.13
CA GLN A 136 -7.97 30.39 0.28
C GLN A 136 -9.18 30.39 1.24
N SER A 137 -9.81 29.24 1.44
CA SER A 137 -10.98 29.07 2.30
C SER A 137 -10.63 28.90 3.79
N GLU A 138 -9.41 28.48 4.11
CA GLU A 138 -9.00 28.15 5.49
C GLU A 138 -8.26 29.28 6.22
N ARG A 139 -8.00 30.42 5.57
CA ARG A 139 -7.54 31.63 6.26
C ARG A 139 -8.70 32.33 6.96
N VAL A 140 -9.26 31.68 7.98
CA VAL A 140 -10.06 32.37 9.00
C VAL A 140 -9.09 33.27 9.76
N PRO A 141 -9.31 34.60 9.81
CA PRO A 141 -8.45 35.48 10.61
C PRO A 141 -8.58 35.10 12.08
N VAL A 142 -7.45 34.72 12.69
CA VAL A 142 -7.30 34.58 14.14
C VAL A 142 -7.37 35.95 14.78
#